data_AF-V7HWK1-F1
#
_entry.id   AF-V7HWK1-F1
#
_cell.length_a   1.000
_cell.length_b   1.000
_cell.length_c   1.000
_cell.angle_alpha   90.00
_cell.angle_beta   90.00
_cell.angle_gamma   90.00
#
_symmetry.space_group_name_H-M   'P 1'
#
loop_
_entity.id
_entity.type
_entity.pdbx_description
1 polymer ?
#
loop_
_entity_poly.entity_id
_entity_poly.type
_entity_poly.pdbx_seq_one_letter_code
_entity_poly.pdbx_strand_id
1 'polypeptide(L)'
;MAFDRTNKNIKNALNGPKRDLSPAKPVEDSKVSTNDSTTITANIPFLTAAGEKRKNYTFSLQPTVRKKLDTIAKEHGYSSASKFLNELIRQM
;
A
#
# COMPACT_ATOMS: atom_id res chain seq x y z
N MET A 1 -14.10 22.77 28.68
CA MET A 1 -15.18 22.85 27.68
C MET A 1 -16.40 22.14 28.25
N ALA A 2 -17.58 22.76 28.25
CA ALA A 2 -18.82 22.17 28.74
C ALA A 2 -19.78 21.91 27.57
N PHE A 3 -20.46 20.78 27.57
CA PHE A 3 -21.43 20.44 26.53
C PHE A 3 -22.70 21.29 26.66
N ASP A 4 -23.18 21.80 25.53
CA ASP A 4 -24.36 22.65 25.47
C ASP A 4 -25.63 21.81 25.67
N ARG A 5 -26.21 21.94 26.87
CA ARG A 5 -27.36 21.14 27.35
C ARG A 5 -28.63 21.38 26.53
N THR A 6 -28.65 22.41 25.69
CA THR A 6 -29.81 22.77 24.87
C THR A 6 -29.85 22.04 23.52
N ASN A 7 -28.81 21.27 23.17
CA ASN A 7 -28.75 20.58 21.89
C ASN A 7 -29.91 19.57 21.73
N LYS A 8 -30.76 19.83 20.75
CA LYS A 8 -32.00 19.09 20.48
C LYS A 8 -31.74 17.63 20.11
N ASN A 9 -30.60 17.33 19.50
CA ASN A 9 -30.24 15.97 19.10
C ASN A 9 -30.07 15.04 20.32
N ILE A 10 -29.51 15.56 21.42
CA ILE A 10 -29.29 14.79 22.65
C ILE A 10 -30.63 14.49 23.34
N LYS A 11 -31.55 15.46 23.35
CA LYS A 11 -32.89 15.29 23.95
C LYS A 11 -33.71 14.23 23.22
N ASN A 12 -33.60 14.17 21.89
CA ASN A 12 -34.34 13.21 21.09
C ASN A 12 -33.85 11.77 21.31
N ALA A 13 -32.53 11.56 21.48
CA ALA A 13 -31.96 10.25 21.75
C ALA A 13 -32.35 9.72 23.15
N LEU A 14 -32.46 10.62 24.14
CA LEU A 14 -32.89 10.25 25.50
C LEU A 14 -34.37 9.84 25.57
N ASN A 15 -35.21 10.42 24.70
CA ASN A 15 -36.65 10.19 24.68
C ASN A 15 -37.08 9.02 23.77
N GLY A 16 -36.13 8.24 23.23
CA GLY A 16 -36.44 7.02 22.50
C GLY A 16 -37.08 5.94 23.41
N PRO A 17 -38.03 5.15 22.91
CA PRO A 17 -38.87 4.29 23.74
C PRO A 17 -38.06 3.21 24.47
N LYS A 18 -38.32 3.10 25.79
CA LYS A 18 -37.80 2.07 26.69
C LYS A 18 -38.24 0.68 26.19
N ARG A 19 -37.29 -0.25 26.10
CA ARG A 19 -37.52 -1.63 25.65
C ARG A 19 -38.05 -2.48 26.80
N ASP A 20 -39.32 -2.87 26.74
CA ASP A 20 -39.93 -3.83 27.67
C ASP A 20 -40.02 -5.23 27.02
N LEU A 21 -39.72 -6.27 27.80
CA LEU A 21 -39.57 -7.68 27.39
C LEU A 21 -40.86 -8.51 27.61
N SER A 22 -41.17 -9.45 26.68
CA SER A 22 -41.77 -10.83 26.82
C SER A 22 -42.88 -11.17 25.76
N PRO A 23 -43.21 -12.45 25.44
CA PRO A 23 -42.38 -13.43 24.70
C PRO A 23 -43.15 -14.25 23.62
N ALA A 24 -42.58 -14.45 22.43
CA ALA A 24 -42.92 -15.58 21.55
C ALA A 24 -41.70 -15.98 20.68
N LYS A 25 -41.23 -17.22 20.87
CA LYS A 25 -40.24 -17.92 20.03
C LYS A 25 -40.98 -18.78 18.99
N PRO A 26 -40.32 -19.42 18.00
CA PRO A 26 -38.96 -19.23 17.45
C PRO A 26 -39.03 -19.08 15.90
N VAL A 27 -38.05 -18.61 15.14
CA VAL A 27 -36.67 -19.11 15.05
C VAL A 27 -35.77 -17.97 14.57
N GLU A 28 -34.94 -17.53 15.50
CA GLU A 28 -33.66 -16.84 15.37
C GLU A 28 -33.53 -15.78 14.28
N ASP A 29 -34.11 -14.64 14.64
CA ASP A 29 -33.47 -13.35 14.50
C ASP A 29 -32.00 -13.38 14.96
N SER A 30 -31.10 -13.09 14.03
CA SER A 30 -29.99 -12.15 14.24
C SER A 30 -29.57 -11.63 12.88
N LYS A 31 -30.44 -10.78 12.31
CA LYS A 31 -30.02 -9.82 11.30
C LYS A 31 -29.77 -8.49 12.00
N VAL A 32 -28.62 -7.92 11.66
CA VAL A 32 -28.29 -6.49 11.58
C VAL A 32 -27.44 -5.91 12.71
N SER A 33 -26.29 -5.43 12.24
CA SER A 33 -25.47 -4.32 12.73
C SER A 33 -24.72 -4.57 14.04
N THR A 34 -23.44 -4.23 14.10
CA THR A 34 -22.97 -2.93 13.63
C THR A 34 -21.62 -3.09 12.94
N ASN A 35 -21.60 -2.85 11.64
CA ASN A 35 -20.37 -2.51 10.94
C ASN A 35 -19.96 -1.09 11.36
N ASP A 36 -19.76 -0.86 12.66
CA ASP A 36 -19.06 0.32 13.19
C ASP A 36 -17.56 0.08 13.07
N SER A 37 -17.15 -0.32 11.88
CA SER A 37 -15.83 0.01 11.39
C SER A 37 -16.10 1.08 10.35
N THR A 38 -16.21 2.33 10.83
CA THR A 38 -15.85 3.46 9.98
C THR A 38 -14.35 3.28 9.70
N THR A 39 -14.03 2.37 8.79
CA THR A 39 -12.70 2.26 8.24
C THR A 39 -12.56 3.52 7.42
N ILE A 40 -12.03 4.56 8.06
CA ILE A 40 -11.38 5.64 7.33
C ILE A 40 -10.25 4.93 6.60
N THR A 41 -10.52 4.41 5.41
CA THR A 41 -9.51 4.07 4.41
C THR A 41 -8.98 5.39 3.90
N ALA A 42 -8.29 6.11 4.78
CA ALA A 42 -7.40 7.17 4.39
C ALA A 42 -6.41 6.52 3.44
N ASN A 43 -6.58 6.80 2.14
CA ASN A 43 -5.64 6.44 1.12
C ASN A 43 -4.40 7.32 1.31
N ILE A 44 -3.61 6.99 2.34
CA ILE A 44 -2.35 7.66 2.63
C ILE A 44 -1.42 7.28 1.48
N PRO A 45 -0.99 8.23 0.63
CA PRO A 45 -0.06 7.92 -0.43
C PRO A 45 1.24 7.44 0.23
N PHE A 46 1.53 6.15 0.10
CA PHE A 46 2.83 5.66 0.47
C PHE A 46 3.83 6.21 -0.55
N LEU A 47 4.82 6.96 -0.07
CA LEU A 47 5.96 7.34 -0.88
C LEU A 47 6.72 6.05 -1.17
N THR A 48 6.47 5.45 -2.34
CA THR A 48 7.41 4.47 -2.88
C THR A 48 8.76 5.15 -2.91
N ALA A 49 9.77 4.57 -2.27
CA ALA A 49 11.15 4.99 -2.48
C ALA A 49 11.37 4.94 -3.99
N ALA A 50 11.37 6.11 -4.63
CA ALA A 50 11.33 6.20 -6.08
C ALA A 50 12.62 5.54 -6.56
N GLY A 51 12.49 4.34 -7.13
CA GLY A 51 13.63 3.58 -7.60
C GLY A 51 14.50 4.43 -8.51
N GLU A 52 15.82 4.26 -8.42
CA GLU A 52 16.76 5.02 -9.21
C GLU A 52 16.42 4.91 -10.70
N LYS A 53 16.22 6.06 -11.33
CA LYS A 53 15.89 6.10 -12.76
C LYS A 53 17.14 5.79 -13.55
N ARG A 54 17.11 4.72 -14.35
CA ARG A 54 18.20 4.39 -15.27
C ARG A 54 18.39 5.52 -16.29
N LYS A 55 19.63 5.95 -16.48
CA LYS A 55 20.05 6.83 -17.59
C LYS A 55 20.82 6.01 -18.62
N ASN A 56 20.62 6.33 -19.89
CA ASN A 56 21.36 5.70 -20.97
C ASN A 56 22.66 6.47 -21.18
N TYR A 57 23.78 5.74 -21.19
CA TYR A 57 25.10 6.28 -21.49
C TYR A 57 25.67 5.55 -22.71
N THR A 58 26.22 6.30 -23.66
CA THR A 58 26.91 5.76 -24.83
C THR A 58 28.41 5.76 -24.56
N PHE A 59 29.04 4.59 -24.74
CA PHE A 59 30.49 4.44 -24.62
C PHE A 59 31.10 4.13 -25.98
N SER A 60 32.13 4.88 -26.34
CA SER A 60 32.97 4.56 -27.50
C SER A 60 34.10 3.63 -27.06
N LEU A 61 33.97 2.35 -27.39
CA LEU A 61 34.97 1.33 -27.09
C LEU A 61 35.60 0.80 -28.37
N GLN A 62 36.85 0.36 -28.28
CA GLN A 62 37.45 -0.42 -29.36
C GLN A 62 36.65 -1.72 -29.59
N PRO A 63 36.52 -2.20 -30.84
CA PRO A 63 35.73 -3.40 -31.14
C PRO A 63 36.21 -4.65 -30.40
N THR A 64 37.52 -4.76 -30.19
CA THR A 64 38.16 -5.87 -29.44
C THR A 64 37.72 -5.88 -27.99
N VAL A 65 37.73 -4.72 -27.33
CA VAL A 65 37.31 -4.54 -25.94
C VAL A 65 35.82 -4.83 -25.79
N ARG A 66 34.99 -4.35 -26.73
CA ARG A 66 33.55 -4.62 -26.71
C ARG A 66 33.25 -6.12 -26.77
N LYS A 67 33.90 -6.86 -27.67
CA LYS A 67 33.73 -8.32 -27.76
C LYS A 67 34.11 -9.04 -26.46
N LYS A 68 35.24 -8.65 -25.86
CA LYS A 68 35.67 -9.22 -24.56
C LYS A 68 34.63 -8.97 -23.46
N LEU A 69 34.09 -7.75 -23.40
CA LEU A 69 33.07 -7.40 -22.41
C LEU A 69 31.81 -8.27 -22.59
N ASP A 70 31.35 -8.45 -23.83
CA ASP A 70 30.19 -9.30 -24.13
C ASP A 70 30.45 -10.78 -23.75
N THR A 71 31.66 -11.29 -23.98
CA THR A 71 32.05 -12.65 -23.57
C THR A 71 32.06 -12.80 -22.06
N ILE A 72 32.71 -11.89 -21.33
CA ILE A 72 32.78 -11.90 -19.85
C ILE A 72 31.37 -11.85 -19.25
N ALA A 73 30.50 -10.98 -19.77
CA ALA A 73 29.12 -10.89 -19.29
C ALA A 73 28.37 -12.22 -19.45
N LYS A 74 28.58 -12.93 -20.56
CA LYS A 74 27.98 -14.25 -20.81
C LYS A 74 28.56 -15.34 -19.92
N GLU A 75 29.88 -15.36 -19.73
CA GLU A 75 30.57 -16.32 -18.86
C GLU A 75 30.04 -16.25 -17.41
N HIS A 76 29.77 -15.04 -16.92
CA HIS A 76 29.17 -14.84 -15.60
C HIS A 76 27.63 -14.96 -15.58
N GLY A 77 27.00 -15.40 -16.67
CA GLY A 77 25.55 -15.63 -16.73
C GLY A 77 24.69 -14.36 -16.75
N TYR A 78 25.26 -13.20 -17.06
CA TYR A 78 24.48 -11.97 -17.18
C TYR A 78 23.78 -11.88 -18.54
N SER A 79 22.53 -11.41 -18.52
CA SER A 79 21.73 -11.20 -19.73
C SER A 79 22.30 -10.11 -20.66
N SER A 80 23.09 -9.17 -20.14
CA SER A 80 23.73 -8.14 -20.96
C SER A 80 25.00 -7.58 -20.31
N ALA A 81 25.88 -7.08 -21.18
CA ALA A 81 27.01 -6.21 -20.86
C ALA A 81 26.67 -5.09 -19.87
N SER A 82 25.56 -4.36 -20.09
CA SER A 82 25.16 -3.25 -19.24
C SER A 82 24.73 -3.70 -17.84
N LYS A 83 24.10 -4.88 -17.72
CA LYS A 83 23.74 -5.44 -16.41
C LYS A 83 24.98 -5.86 -15.63
N PHE A 84 25.92 -6.51 -16.31
CA PHE A 84 27.21 -6.85 -15.71
C PHE A 84 27.93 -5.60 -15.20
N LEU A 85 28.06 -4.56 -16.03
CA LEU A 85 28.71 -3.31 -15.64
C LEU A 85 28.00 -2.63 -14.46
N ASN A 86 26.67 -2.64 -14.41
CA ASN A 86 25.92 -2.06 -13.30
C ASN A 86 26.19 -2.78 -11.98
N GLU A 87 26.21 -4.12 -11.97
CA GLU A 87 26.53 -4.90 -10.77
C GLU A 87 28.01 -4.74 -10.38
N LEU A 88 28.92 -4.72 -11.36
CA LEU A 88 30.35 -4.50 -11.13
C LEU A 88 30.60 -3.16 -10.42
N ILE A 89 29.98 -2.08 -10.91
CA ILE A 89 30.10 -0.76 -10.28
C ILE A 89 29.44 -0.73 -8.90
N ARG A 90 28.34 -1.47 -8.69
CA ARG A 90 27.69 -1.55 -7.37
C ARG A 90 28.52 -2.32 -6.33
N GLN A 91 29.47 -3.14 -6.76
CA GLN A 91 30.37 -3.92 -5.89
C GLN A 91 31.71 -3.23 -5.61
N MET A 92 32.06 -2.18 -6.34
CA MET A 92 33.24 -1.35 -6.07
C MET A 92 32.98 -0.42 -4.88
#